data_AF-A0A974HC31-F1
#
_entry.id   AF-A0A974HC31-F1
#
_cell.length_a   1.000
_cell.length_b   1.000
_cell.length_c   1.000
_cell.angle_alpha   90.00
_cell.angle_beta   90.00
_cell.angle_gamma   90.00
#
_symmetry.space_group_name_H-M   'P 1'
#
loop_
_entity.id
_entity.type
_entity.pdbx_description
1 polymer ?
#
loop_
_entity_poly.entity_id
_entity_poly.type
_entity_poly.pdbx_seq_one_letter_code
_entity_poly.pdbx_strand_id
1 'polypeptide(L)'
;LSDLTASINLILHYNLEHSFSKFCGKKVKEKLSNFLPDLPGMIDTPGTPDNSSLRSLIEKPPICGNAFTPLTGALLTGFRLHTGP
;
A
#
# COMPACT_ATOMS: atom_id res chain seq x y z
N LEU A 1 -20.13 31.87 -12.62
CA LEU A 1 -19.44 30.57 -12.63
C LEU A 1 -18.88 30.41 -14.03
N SER A 2 -17.60 30.72 -14.22
CA SER A 2 -16.96 30.57 -15.53
C SER A 2 -16.90 29.08 -15.85
N ASP A 3 -17.49 28.65 -16.96
CA ASP A 3 -17.54 27.23 -17.34
C ASP A 3 -16.13 26.66 -17.44
N LEU A 4 -15.86 25.59 -16.68
CA LEU A 4 -14.60 24.88 -16.75
C LEU A 4 -14.52 24.15 -18.09
N THR A 5 -13.80 24.75 -19.02
CA THR A 5 -13.60 24.21 -20.37
C THR A 5 -12.18 23.66 -20.51
N ALA A 6 -11.99 22.73 -21.44
CA ALA A 6 -10.68 22.11 -21.70
C ALA A 6 -9.64 23.08 -22.28
N SER A 7 -10.04 24.32 -22.65
CA SER A 7 -9.14 25.37 -23.11
C SER A 7 -8.39 26.06 -21.97
N ILE A 8 -8.78 25.83 -20.72
CA ILE A 8 -8.10 26.36 -19.53
C ILE A 8 -7.06 25.37 -19.05
N ASN A 9 -5.86 25.83 -18.70
CA ASN A 9 -4.85 24.98 -18.06
C ASN A 9 -5.34 24.53 -16.68
N LEU A 10 -5.82 23.28 -16.59
CA LEU A 10 -6.39 22.71 -15.38
C LEU A 10 -5.35 22.58 -14.25
N ILE A 11 -4.07 22.44 -14.57
CA ILE A 11 -3.00 22.39 -13.56
C ILE A 11 -2.92 23.74 -12.83
N LEU A 12 -2.97 24.85 -13.57
CA LEU A 12 -3.00 26.20 -12.99
C LEU A 12 -4.31 26.44 -12.24
N HIS A 13 -5.44 26.09 -12.85
CA HIS A 13 -6.77 26.33 -12.29
C HIS A 13 -6.96 25.66 -10.92
N TYR A 14 -6.45 24.44 -10.75
CA TYR A 14 -6.48 23.70 -9.47
C TYR A 14 -5.25 23.95 -8.59
N ASN A 15 -4.37 24.90 -8.95
CA ASN A 15 -3.15 25.23 -8.22
C ASN A 15 -2.23 24.02 -7.98
N LEU A 16 -2.10 23.15 -8.98
CA LEU A 16 -1.33 21.91 -8.94
C LEU A 16 0.09 22.05 -9.52
N GLU A 17 0.54 23.28 -9.81
CA GLU A 17 1.84 23.56 -10.43
C GLU A 17 3.01 22.92 -9.69
N HIS A 18 3.05 23.11 -8.37
CA HIS A 18 4.09 22.55 -7.52
C HIS A 18 4.08 21.02 -7.51
N SER A 19 2.90 20.41 -7.42
CA SER A 19 2.74 18.95 -7.44
C SER A 19 3.18 18.36 -8.79
N PHE A 20 2.75 18.97 -9.89
CA PHE A 20 3.14 18.55 -11.23
C PHE A 20 4.65 18.64 -11.44
N SER A 21 5.26 19.78 -11.08
CA SER A 21 6.71 19.97 -11.18
C SER A 21 7.49 18.95 -10.33
N LYS A 22 7.03 18.68 -9.11
CA LYS A 22 7.67 17.76 -8.17
C LYS A 22 7.60 16.30 -8.62
N PHE A 23 6.44 15.85 -9.11
CA PHE A 23 6.17 14.41 -9.31
C PHE A 23 6.15 13.97 -10.79
N CYS A 24 5.91 14.89 -11.74
CA CYS A 24 5.81 14.57 -13.17
C CYS A 24 6.96 15.13 -14.00
N GLY A 25 7.74 16.08 -13.47
CA GLY A 25 8.87 16.68 -14.17
C GLY A 25 10.07 15.74 -14.41
N LYS A 26 10.10 14.58 -13.77
CA LYS A 26 11.17 13.57 -13.90
C LYS A 26 10.57 12.17 -13.86
N LYS A 27 11.20 11.21 -14.54
CA LYS A 27 10.88 9.79 -14.36
C LYS A 27 11.28 9.37 -12.94
N VAL A 28 10.29 9.22 -12.07
CA VAL A 28 10.49 8.76 -10.70
C VAL A 28 10.56 7.23 -10.72
N LYS A 29 11.70 6.66 -10.33
CA LYS A 29 11.85 5.24 -10.03
C LYS A 29 12.33 5.10 -8.60
N GLU A 30 11.44 5.40 -7.67
CA GLU A 30 11.71 5.30 -6.24
C GLU A 30 11.40 3.89 -5.73
N LYS A 31 12.26 3.41 -4.85
CA LYS A 31 12.11 2.14 -4.15
C LYS A 31 11.21 2.32 -2.93
N LEU A 32 10.59 1.25 -2.44
CA LEU A 32 9.72 1.33 -1.26
C LEU A 32 10.53 1.73 -0.02
N SER A 33 11.79 1.30 0.05
CA SER A 33 12.74 1.71 1.09
C SER A 33 12.88 3.23 1.24
N ASN A 34 12.71 4.01 0.15
CA ASN A 34 12.83 5.47 0.20
C ASN A 34 11.71 6.12 1.03
N PHE A 35 10.58 5.42 1.20
CA PHE A 35 9.43 5.88 1.98
C PHE A 35 9.39 5.27 3.39
N LEU A 36 10.23 4.28 3.67
CA LEU A 36 10.31 3.55 4.95
C LEU A 36 11.76 3.54 5.47
N PRO A 37 12.39 4.70 5.70
CA PRO A 37 13.82 4.79 6.02
C PRO A 37 14.19 4.13 7.35
N ASP A 38 13.26 4.09 8.30
CA ASP A 38 13.48 3.56 9.64
C ASP A 38 13.07 2.10 9.80
N LEU A 39 12.57 1.46 8.73
CA LEU A 39 12.16 0.06 8.77
C LEU A 39 13.39 -0.83 8.45
N PRO A 40 13.90 -1.61 9.42
CA PRO A 40 14.99 -2.52 9.15
C PRO A 40 14.57 -3.68 8.23
N GLY A 41 15.51 -4.18 7.43
CA GLY A 41 15.31 -5.36 6.58
C GLY A 41 15.30 -5.07 5.07
N MET A 42 15.12 -6.12 4.27
CA MET A 42 15.00 -6.00 2.81
C MET A 42 13.53 -5.84 2.43
N ILE A 43 13.12 -4.61 2.13
CA ILE A 43 11.72 -4.26 1.86
C ILE A 43 11.42 -4.19 0.36
N ASP A 44 12.45 -3.96 -0.47
CA ASP A 44 12.32 -3.87 -1.93
C ASP A 44 12.29 -5.26 -2.59
N THR A 45 11.40 -6.12 -2.10
CA THR A 45 11.18 -7.47 -2.64
C THR A 45 9.86 -7.51 -3.41
N PRO A 46 9.74 -8.35 -4.45
CA PRO A 46 8.45 -8.62 -5.08
C PRO A 46 7.42 -9.12 -4.07
N GLY A 47 6.15 -8.76 -4.27
CA GLY A 47 5.07 -9.31 -3.45
C GLY A 47 4.89 -10.82 -3.67
N THR A 48 4.42 -11.52 -2.65
CA THR A 48 4.13 -12.95 -2.71
C THR A 48 2.94 -13.21 -3.66
N PRO A 49 3.02 -14.18 -4.59
CA PRO A 49 1.93 -14.53 -5.50
C PRO A 49 0.95 -15.53 -4.88
N ASP A 50 0.59 -15.36 -3.62
CA ASP A 50 -0.31 -16.24 -2.85
C ASP A 50 -1.74 -15.70 -2.75
N ASN A 51 -2.06 -14.68 -3.56
CA ASN A 51 -3.34 -13.99 -3.57
C ASN A 51 -3.71 -13.32 -2.22
N SER A 52 -2.75 -13.09 -1.33
CA SER A 52 -2.95 -12.42 -0.04
C SER A 52 -2.89 -10.89 -0.11
N SER A 53 -3.01 -10.32 -1.31
CA SER A 53 -2.87 -8.87 -1.51
C SER A 53 -4.08 -8.09 -0.97
N LEU A 54 -3.86 -6.84 -0.55
CA LEU A 54 -4.93 -5.91 -0.19
C LEU A 54 -5.95 -5.72 -1.33
N ARG A 55 -5.48 -5.79 -2.58
CA ARG A 55 -6.34 -5.70 -3.76
C ARG A 55 -7.33 -6.86 -3.82
N SER A 56 -6.85 -8.09 -3.56
CA SER A 56 -7.72 -9.26 -3.52
C SER A 56 -8.77 -9.15 -2.40
N LEU A 57 -8.40 -8.58 -1.25
CA LEU A 57 -9.33 -8.32 -0.15
C LEU A 57 -10.42 -7.31 -0.54
N ILE A 58 -10.09 -6.27 -1.30
CA ILE A 58 -11.07 -5.27 -1.77
C ILE A 58 -12.03 -5.90 -2.80
N GLU A 59 -11.49 -6.69 -3.73
CA GLU A 59 -12.27 -7.31 -4.81
C GLU A 59 -13.13 -8.46 -4.30
N LYS A 60 -12.65 -9.19 -3.30
CA LYS A 60 -13.32 -10.30 -2.63
C LYS A 60 -13.30 -10.04 -1.14
N PRO A 61 -14.14 -9.12 -0.64
CA PRO A 61 -14.22 -8.88 0.78
C PRO A 61 -14.52 -10.21 1.47
N PRO A 62 -13.80 -10.54 2.55
CA PRO A 62 -14.09 -11.74 3.31
C PRO A 62 -15.55 -11.64 3.73
N ILE A 63 -16.26 -12.76 3.71
CA ILE A 63 -17.65 -12.79 4.16
C ILE A 63 -17.63 -12.43 5.64
N CYS A 64 -17.89 -11.15 5.95
CA CYS A 64 -17.98 -10.59 7.29
C CYS A 64 -19.27 -11.07 7.97
N GLY A 65 -19.47 -12.39 8.01
CA GLY A 65 -20.61 -13.01 8.69
C GLY A 65 -20.37 -13.11 10.19
N ASN A 66 -19.12 -13.31 10.62
CA ASN A 66 -18.75 -13.44 12.02
C ASN A 66 -17.39 -12.79 12.24
N ALA A 67 -17.26 -12.06 13.35
CA ALA A 67 -16.02 -11.43 13.79
C ALA A 67 -14.81 -12.39 13.69
N PHE A 68 -13.61 -11.84 13.46
CA PHE A 68 -12.37 -12.61 13.52
C PHE A 68 -12.36 -13.45 14.80
N THR A 69 -12.28 -14.77 14.65
CA THR A 69 -12.21 -15.66 15.82
C THR A 69 -10.79 -15.54 16.38
N PRO A 70 -10.61 -15.04 17.62
CA PRO A 70 -9.28 -14.96 18.21
C PRO A 70 -8.70 -16.37 18.34
N LEU A 71 -7.42 -16.52 18.03
CA LEU A 71 -6.72 -17.78 18.25
C LEU A 71 -6.68 -18.07 19.76
N THR A 72 -7.14 -19.25 20.16
CA THR A 72 -7.06 -19.69 21.56
C THR A 72 -5.61 -20.01 21.95
N GLY A 73 -5.30 -19.99 23.24
CA GLY A 73 -3.95 -20.35 23.73
C GLY A 73 -3.49 -21.75 23.28
N ALA A 74 -4.42 -22.68 23.07
CA ALA A 74 -4.13 -24.00 22.51
C ALA A 74 -3.68 -23.92 21.04
N LEU A 75 -4.34 -23.11 20.21
CA LEU A 75 -3.94 -22.88 18.81
C LEU A 75 -2.59 -22.17 18.70
N LEU A 76 -2.22 -21.35 19.69
CA LEU A 76 -0.94 -20.67 19.73
C LEU A 76 0.26 -21.59 20.06
N THR A 77 0.00 -22.81 20.55
CA THR A 77 1.09 -23.75 20.90
C THR A 77 1.96 -24.16 19.72
N GLY A 78 1.41 -24.11 18.49
CA GLY A 78 2.15 -24.39 17.25
C GLY A 78 3.15 -23.30 16.82
N PHE A 79 3.11 -22.11 17.43
CA PHE A 79 4.07 -21.02 17.17
C PHE A 79 5.27 -21.04 18.12
N ARG A 80 5.37 -22.04 19.00
CA ARG A 80 6.51 -22.17 19.91
C ARG A 80 7.76 -22.42 19.08
N LEU A 81 8.69 -21.48 19.16
CA LEU A 81 10.04 -21.70 18.66
C LEU A 81 10.71 -22.69 19.61
N HIS A 82 11.04 -23.86 19.08
CA HIS A 82 11.99 -24.74 19.76
C HIS A 82 13.37 -24.11 19.61
N THR A 83 14.11 -24.00 20.72
CA THR A 83 15.55 -23.71 20.65
C THR A 83 16.18 -24.73 19.70
N GLY A 84 16.84 -24.25 18.65
CA GLY A 84 17.54 -25.10 17.69
C GLY A 84 18.72 -25.86 18.32
N PRO A 85 19.39 -26.75 17.58
CA PRO A 85 20.64 -27.37 18.02
C PRO A 85 21.75 -26.35 18.30
#